data_AF-A0A1Y1LFV3-F1
#
_entry.id   AF-A0A1Y1LFV3-F1
#
_cell.length_a   1.000
_cell.length_b   1.000
_cell.length_c   1.000
_cell.angle_alpha   90.00
_cell.angle_beta   90.00
_cell.angle_gamma   90.00
#
_symmetry.space_group_name_H-M   'P 1'
#
loop_
_entity.id
_entity.type
_entity.pdbx_description
1 polymer ?
#
loop_
_entity_poly.entity_id
_entity_poly.type
_entity_poly.pdbx_seq_one_letter_code
_entity_poly.pdbx_strand_id
1 'polypeptide(L)'
;TVQELLKSNEQFDMVIMEQFINEAFKGFCYHYKAHCVVVSTVGTSRWTDFQMGNPINPAYMPDLYLSYSSNMNFCQRLVNSITFLLATLNFFLLTLPKHNEIMQRYIPGTPHLNELYYNTSLMLLNSHTSINSPVPLVPNMIEIGGFHVNPPKPLSKDL
;
A
#
# COMPACT_ATOMS: atom_id res chain seq x y z
N THR A 1 10.60 -3.21 -24.21
CA THR A 1 11.10 -3.30 -22.81
C THR A 1 10.56 -2.15 -21.97
N VAL A 2 10.66 -2.19 -20.63
CA VAL A 2 10.20 -1.06 -19.77
C VAL A 2 10.93 0.25 -20.11
N GLN A 3 12.21 0.16 -20.45
CA GLN A 3 13.03 1.32 -20.85
C GLN A 3 12.60 1.91 -22.21
N GLU A 4 12.12 1.08 -23.15
CA GLU A 4 11.51 1.58 -24.38
C GLU A 4 10.18 2.28 -24.10
N LEU A 5 9.37 1.75 -23.17
CA LEU A 5 8.09 2.37 -22.79
C LEU A 5 8.29 3.76 -22.18
N LEU A 6 9.29 3.94 -21.31
CA LEU A 6 9.66 5.23 -20.73
C LEU A 6 10.20 6.24 -21.76
N LYS A 7 10.73 5.76 -22.89
CA LYS A 7 11.25 6.60 -23.98
C LYS A 7 10.22 6.81 -25.10
N SER A 8 9.09 6.09 -25.04
CA SER A 8 8.02 6.20 -26.01
C SER A 8 7.18 7.45 -25.76
N ASN A 9 6.38 7.83 -26.75
CA ASN A 9 5.42 8.93 -26.62
C ASN A 9 4.03 8.45 -26.15
N GLU A 10 3.92 7.19 -25.69
CA GLU A 10 2.68 6.64 -25.17
C GLU A 10 2.18 7.45 -23.97
N GLN A 11 0.85 7.57 -23.86
CA GLN A 11 0.19 8.30 -22.78
C GLN A 11 -0.77 7.36 -22.05
N PHE A 12 -0.89 7.56 -20.75
CA PHE A 12 -1.76 6.76 -19.90
C PHE A 12 -2.54 7.69 -18.98
N ASP A 13 -3.84 7.42 -18.80
CA ASP A 13 -4.66 8.15 -17.83
C ASP A 13 -4.43 7.65 -16.40
N MET A 14 -3.95 6.41 -16.26
CA MET A 14 -3.77 5.73 -14.98
C MET A 14 -2.59 4.78 -15.00
N VAL A 15 -1.85 4.75 -13.89
CA VAL A 15 -0.87 3.70 -13.57
C VAL A 15 -1.38 2.91 -12.38
N ILE A 16 -1.53 1.60 -12.56
CA ILE A 16 -1.93 0.66 -11.51
C ILE A 16 -0.70 -0.13 -11.07
N MET A 17 -0.39 -0.13 -9.78
CA MET A 17 0.73 -0.88 -9.23
C MET A 17 0.35 -1.61 -7.94
N GLU A 18 1.01 -2.73 -7.68
CA GLU A 18 0.95 -3.39 -6.37
C GLU A 18 1.65 -2.54 -5.31
N GLN A 19 1.20 -2.57 -4.06
CA GLN A 19 1.87 -1.96 -2.91
C GLN A 19 2.75 -2.98 -2.18
N PHE A 20 4.04 -3.02 -2.51
CA PHE A 20 4.98 -3.95 -1.86
C PHE A 20 6.41 -3.42 -1.83
N ILE A 21 6.65 -2.34 -1.08
CA ILE A 21 7.98 -1.71 -0.93
C ILE A 21 8.61 -1.48 -2.32
N ASN A 22 7.87 -0.83 -3.20
CA ASN A 22 8.23 -0.57 -4.60
C ASN A 22 8.05 0.91 -4.95
N GLU A 23 8.27 1.79 -3.97
CA GLU A 23 7.94 3.22 -4.03
C GLU A 23 8.56 3.98 -5.22
N ALA A 24 9.69 3.51 -5.76
CA ALA A 24 10.30 4.09 -6.94
C ALA A 24 9.36 4.07 -8.17
N PHE A 25 8.39 3.15 -8.20
CA PHE A 25 7.40 3.05 -9.27
C PHE A 25 6.42 4.23 -9.31
N LYS A 26 6.32 5.01 -8.22
CA LYS A 26 5.57 6.28 -8.24
C LYS A 26 6.13 7.28 -9.26
N GLY A 27 7.40 7.12 -9.65
CA GLY A 27 7.99 7.85 -10.77
C GLY A 27 7.25 7.64 -12.10
N PHE A 28 6.63 6.48 -12.33
CA PHE A 28 5.81 6.24 -13.53
C PHE A 28 4.55 7.12 -13.51
N CYS A 29 3.87 7.22 -12.35
CA CYS A 29 2.70 8.09 -12.21
C CYS A 29 3.04 9.55 -12.55
N TYR A 30 4.20 10.03 -12.09
CA TYR A 30 4.68 11.37 -12.43
C TYR A 30 5.05 11.51 -13.91
N HIS A 31 5.84 10.57 -14.44
CA HIS A 31 6.34 10.60 -15.81
C HIS A 31 5.22 10.67 -16.85
N TYR A 32 4.18 9.85 -16.67
CA TYR A 32 3.00 9.84 -17.54
C TYR A 32 1.95 10.88 -17.17
N LYS A 33 2.15 11.65 -16.09
CA LYS A 33 1.15 12.59 -15.52
C LYS A 33 -0.21 11.92 -15.30
N ALA A 34 -0.17 10.67 -14.87
CA ALA A 34 -1.31 9.77 -14.75
C ALA A 34 -1.79 9.65 -13.30
N HIS A 35 -3.06 9.28 -13.12
CA HIS A 35 -3.56 8.94 -11.79
C HIS A 35 -2.85 7.70 -11.23
N CYS A 36 -2.40 7.80 -9.98
CA CYS A 36 -1.66 6.73 -9.32
C CYS A 36 -2.63 5.87 -8.51
N VAL A 37 -2.89 4.65 -8.99
CA VAL A 37 -3.76 3.68 -8.33
C VAL A 37 -2.93 2.53 -7.81
N VAL A 38 -3.19 2.15 -6.56
CA VAL A 38 -2.36 1.21 -5.83
C VAL A 38 -3.21 0.05 -5.32
N VAL A 39 -2.75 -1.17 -5.48
CA VAL A 39 -3.43 -2.39 -5.04
C VAL A 39 -2.62 -3.03 -3.91
N SER A 40 -3.22 -3.20 -2.73
CA SER A 40 -2.62 -3.92 -1.62
C SER A 40 -3.22 -5.31 -1.50
N THR A 41 -2.35 -6.30 -1.31
CA THR A 41 -2.75 -7.69 -1.06
C THR A 41 -3.23 -7.93 0.36
N VAL A 42 -3.09 -6.92 1.24
CA VAL A 42 -3.54 -6.90 2.62
C VAL A 42 -4.48 -5.72 2.86
N GLY A 43 -5.12 -5.70 4.03
CA GLY A 43 -5.90 -4.55 4.49
C GLY A 43 -5.02 -3.40 5.00
N THR A 44 -5.64 -2.52 5.79
CA THR A 44 -4.94 -1.40 6.44
C THR A 44 -3.74 -1.89 7.24
N SER A 45 -2.62 -1.22 7.05
CA SER A 45 -1.38 -1.49 7.76
C SER A 45 -0.48 -0.27 7.68
N ARG A 46 0.62 -0.29 8.43
CA ARG A 46 1.65 0.74 8.35
C ARG A 46 2.16 1.02 6.91
N TRP A 47 2.13 0.03 6.03
CA TRP A 47 2.58 0.13 4.65
C TRP A 47 1.62 0.95 3.77
N THR A 48 0.33 0.82 4.02
CA THR A 48 -0.73 1.46 3.24
C THR A 48 -1.14 2.80 3.86
N ASP A 49 -1.17 2.85 5.18
CA ASP A 49 -1.83 3.93 5.90
C ASP A 49 -1.01 5.22 5.86
N PHE A 50 0.33 5.15 6.01
CA PHE A 50 1.19 6.32 5.87
C PHE A 50 1.09 6.95 4.49
N GLN A 51 1.08 6.11 3.45
CA GLN A 51 0.97 6.56 2.06
C GLN A 51 -0.34 7.30 1.77
N MET A 52 -1.42 6.90 2.43
CA MET A 52 -2.75 7.48 2.25
C MET A 52 -3.11 8.56 3.28
N GLY A 53 -2.22 8.85 4.23
CA GLY A 53 -2.52 9.72 5.37
C GLY A 53 -3.62 9.17 6.29
N ASN A 54 -3.84 7.85 6.28
CA ASN A 54 -4.81 7.18 7.13
C ASN A 54 -4.29 7.12 8.58
N PRO A 55 -5.10 7.41 9.61
CA PRO A 55 -4.66 7.33 11.00
C PRO A 55 -4.23 5.91 11.40
N ILE A 56 -3.14 5.80 12.18
CA ILE A 56 -2.63 4.52 12.68
C ILE A 56 -2.44 4.60 14.19
N ASN A 57 -2.85 3.56 14.91
CA ASN A 57 -2.62 3.48 16.35
C ASN A 57 -2.11 2.09 16.78
N PRO A 58 -0.83 1.97 17.17
CA PRO A 58 -0.23 0.69 17.56
C PRO A 58 -0.78 0.12 18.89
N ALA A 59 -1.66 0.83 19.60
CA ALA A 59 -2.33 0.30 20.79
C ALA A 59 -3.38 -0.78 20.45
N TYR A 60 -3.96 -0.75 19.25
CA TYR A 60 -4.98 -1.72 18.81
C TYR A 60 -4.77 -2.26 17.39
N MET A 61 -3.92 -1.62 16.59
CA MET A 61 -3.54 -2.10 15.26
C MET A 61 -2.21 -2.86 15.36
N PRO A 62 -2.21 -4.20 15.28
CA PRO A 62 -0.98 -4.98 15.30
C PRO A 62 -0.19 -4.75 14.00
N ASP A 63 1.13 -4.65 14.13
CA ASP A 63 2.04 -4.61 12.99
C ASP A 63 2.07 -5.98 12.29
N LEU A 64 2.10 -6.01 10.96
CA LEU A 64 2.02 -7.24 10.17
C LEU A 64 3.18 -8.22 10.44
N TYR A 65 4.30 -7.75 11.00
CA TYR A 65 5.40 -8.61 11.41
C TYR A 65 5.14 -9.37 12.72
N LEU A 66 4.12 -8.99 13.47
CA LEU A 66 3.76 -9.62 14.73
C LEU A 66 2.50 -10.45 14.53
N SER A 67 2.53 -11.71 14.98
CA SER A 67 1.35 -12.58 14.98
C SER A 67 0.40 -12.23 16.13
N TYR A 68 0.03 -10.96 16.26
CA TYR A 68 -0.89 -10.44 17.26
C TYR A 68 -2.26 -10.15 16.65
N SER A 69 -3.30 -10.22 17.48
CA SER A 69 -4.64 -9.75 17.14
C SER A 69 -4.86 -8.32 17.64
N SER A 70 -6.02 -7.73 17.36
CA SER A 70 -6.43 -6.45 17.97
C SER A 70 -6.57 -6.53 19.50
N ASN A 71 -6.77 -7.74 20.05
CA ASN A 71 -6.83 -8.00 21.49
C ASN A 71 -5.43 -8.25 22.07
N MET A 72 -4.63 -7.19 22.18
CA MET A 72 -3.31 -7.23 22.81
C MET A 72 -3.38 -6.92 24.31
N ASN A 73 -2.58 -7.61 25.13
CA ASN A 73 -2.30 -7.17 26.49
C ASN A 73 -1.29 -6.01 26.52
N PHE A 74 -1.01 -5.44 27.70
CA PHE A 74 -0.11 -4.29 27.82
C PHE A 74 1.29 -4.54 27.25
N CYS A 75 1.91 -5.68 27.56
CA CYS A 75 3.24 -6.02 27.07
C CYS A 75 3.26 -6.19 25.55
N GLN A 76 2.23 -6.83 24.99
CA GLN A 76 2.07 -6.98 23.53
C GLN A 76 1.92 -5.62 22.85
N ARG A 77 1.12 -4.70 23.42
CA ARG A 77 0.98 -3.32 22.90
C ARG A 77 2.31 -2.56 22.93
N LEU A 78 3.10 -2.73 23.99
CA LEU A 78 4.42 -2.10 24.11
C LEU A 78 5.38 -2.61 23.03
N VAL A 79 5.47 -3.94 22.87
CA VAL A 79 6.28 -4.56 21.80
C VAL A 79 5.80 -4.09 20.44
N ASN A 80 4.49 -4.11 20.19
CA ASN A 80 3.90 -3.64 18.94
C ASN A 80 4.24 -2.18 18.63
N SER A 81 4.17 -1.31 19.62
CA SER A 81 4.51 0.12 19.48
C SER A 81 5.98 0.34 19.17
N ILE A 82 6.88 -0.42 19.82
CA ILE A 82 8.32 -0.36 19.54
C ILE A 82 8.61 -0.88 18.14
N THR A 83 8.04 -2.02 17.74
CA THR A 83 8.18 -2.58 16.39
C THR A 83 7.68 -1.60 15.33
N PHE A 84 6.49 -1.03 15.53
CA PHE A 84 5.92 -0.01 14.65
C PHE A 84 6.86 1.19 14.48
N LEU A 85 7.40 1.71 15.59
CA LEU A 85 8.31 2.87 15.55
C LEU A 85 9.61 2.55 14.81
N LEU A 86 10.26 1.43 15.15
CA LEU A 86 11.52 1.01 14.51
C LEU A 86 11.33 0.77 13.02
N ALA A 87 10.23 0.11 12.63
CA ALA A 87 9.91 -0.16 11.24
C ALA A 87 9.57 1.14 10.46
N THR A 88 8.90 2.10 11.11
CA THR A 88 8.65 3.45 10.54
C THR A 88 9.95 4.19 10.28
N LEU A 89 10.84 4.25 11.28
CA LEU A 89 12.13 4.91 11.16
C LEU A 89 13.00 4.24 10.10
N ASN A 90 13.05 2.91 10.07
CA ASN A 90 13.75 2.16 9.03
C ASN A 90 13.23 2.52 7.63
N PHE A 91 11.91 2.57 7.46
CA PHE A 91 11.31 2.89 6.17
C PHE A 91 11.68 4.31 5.70
N PHE A 92 11.44 5.34 6.52
CA PHE A 92 11.66 6.72 6.11
C PHE A 92 13.14 7.13 6.06
N LEU A 93 14.00 6.56 6.91
CA LEU A 93 15.41 6.95 6.98
C LEU A 93 16.32 6.11 6.06
N LEU A 94 15.92 4.88 5.71
CA LEU A 94 16.78 3.98 4.92
C LEU A 94 16.13 3.52 3.62
N THR A 95 14.89 3.03 3.67
CA THR A 95 14.23 2.44 2.50
C THR A 95 13.81 3.51 1.49
N LEU A 96 13.07 4.53 1.92
CA LEU A 96 12.54 5.56 1.04
C LEU A 96 13.65 6.36 0.32
N PRO A 97 14.77 6.75 0.98
CA PRO A 97 15.89 7.39 0.28
C PRO A 97 16.54 6.49 -0.79
N LYS A 98 16.73 5.20 -0.51
CA LYS A 98 17.25 4.25 -1.51
C LYS A 98 16.33 4.12 -2.72
N HIS A 99 15.02 4.12 -2.49
CA HIS A 99 14.03 4.11 -3.56
C HIS A 99 14.03 5.41 -4.36
N ASN A 100 14.28 6.55 -3.71
CA ASN A 100 14.47 7.83 -4.40
C ASN A 100 15.69 7.78 -5.32
N GLU A 101 16.83 7.23 -4.88
CA GLU A 101 18.01 7.08 -5.74
C GLU A 101 17.74 6.21 -6.98
N ILE A 102 17.01 5.11 -6.81
CA ILE A 102 16.58 4.25 -7.93
C ILE A 102 15.68 5.01 -8.88
N MET A 103 14.65 5.70 -8.36
CA MET A 103 13.72 6.47 -9.17
C MET A 103 14.44 7.54 -9.99
N GLN A 104 15.29 8.35 -9.35
CA GLN A 104 16.04 9.42 -10.01
C GLN A 104 17.02 8.91 -11.06
N ARG A 105 17.57 7.70 -10.87
CA ARG A 105 18.47 7.06 -11.84
C ARG A 105 17.74 6.65 -13.14
N TYR A 106 16.52 6.14 -13.04
CA TYR A 106 15.80 5.55 -14.19
C TYR A 106 14.71 6.47 -14.76
N ILE A 107 14.21 7.41 -13.99
CA ILE A 107 13.19 8.39 -14.37
C ILE A 107 13.66 9.77 -13.89
N PRO A 108 14.70 10.35 -14.52
CA PRO A 108 15.27 11.61 -14.07
C PRO A 108 14.27 12.77 -14.22
N GLY A 109 14.39 13.78 -13.34
CA GLY A 109 13.54 14.98 -13.38
C GLY A 109 12.23 14.85 -12.60
N THR A 110 11.99 13.72 -11.94
CA THR A 110 10.90 13.57 -10.96
C THR A 110 11.16 14.41 -9.71
N PRO A 111 10.12 14.89 -9.00
CA PRO A 111 10.24 15.40 -7.65
C PRO A 111 10.88 14.38 -6.70
N HIS A 112 11.27 14.83 -5.50
CA HIS A 112 11.79 13.91 -4.50
C HIS A 112 10.71 12.88 -4.14
N LEU A 113 11.08 11.62 -3.93
CA LEU A 113 10.11 10.54 -3.66
C LEU A 113 9.24 10.81 -2.44
N ASN A 114 9.75 11.55 -1.44
CA ASN A 114 8.95 11.98 -0.28
C ASN A 114 7.70 12.79 -0.67
N GLU A 115 7.73 13.52 -1.78
CA GLU A 115 6.59 14.26 -2.31
C GLU A 115 5.63 13.33 -3.06
N LEU A 116 6.18 12.43 -3.88
CA LEU A 116 5.39 11.47 -4.65
C LEU A 116 4.79 10.36 -3.78
N TYR A 117 5.38 10.07 -2.62
CA TYR A 117 4.95 9.02 -1.70
C TYR A 117 3.48 9.19 -1.34
N TYR A 118 3.06 10.40 -0.99
CA TYR A 118 1.68 10.71 -0.63
C TYR A 118 0.75 10.93 -1.84
N ASN A 119 1.27 10.95 -3.08
CA ASN A 119 0.50 11.22 -4.28
C ASN A 119 -0.18 9.95 -4.84
N THR A 120 -1.04 9.34 -4.02
CA THR A 120 -1.85 8.17 -4.40
C THR A 120 -3.31 8.61 -4.54
N SER A 121 -3.88 8.43 -5.73
CA SER A 121 -5.26 8.84 -6.01
C SER A 121 -6.28 7.87 -5.42
N LEU A 122 -5.99 6.57 -5.46
CA LEU A 122 -6.87 5.50 -5.00
C LEU A 122 -6.03 4.31 -4.53
N MET A 123 -6.45 3.70 -3.43
CA MET A 123 -5.89 2.45 -2.95
C MET A 123 -6.97 1.38 -2.85
N LEU A 124 -6.73 0.23 -3.47
CA LEU A 124 -7.61 -0.93 -3.44
C LEU A 124 -7.02 -1.96 -2.47
N LEU A 125 -7.74 -2.27 -1.41
CA LEU A 125 -7.29 -3.18 -0.35
C LEU A 125 -7.94 -4.54 -0.52
N ASN A 126 -7.15 -5.61 -0.49
CA ASN A 126 -7.67 -6.96 -0.36
C ASN A 126 -8.03 -7.25 1.11
N SER A 127 -9.05 -6.54 1.60
CA SER A 127 -9.66 -6.71 2.91
C SER A 127 -11.17 -6.59 2.80
N HIS A 128 -11.86 -6.95 3.87
CA HIS A 128 -13.30 -6.75 3.98
C HIS A 128 -13.71 -6.59 5.44
N THR A 129 -14.56 -5.60 5.72
CA THR A 129 -15.09 -5.30 7.06
C THR A 129 -15.65 -6.50 7.84
N SER A 130 -16.16 -7.53 7.16
CA SER A 130 -16.70 -8.73 7.81
C SER A 130 -15.65 -9.70 8.36
N ILE A 131 -14.39 -9.57 7.95
CA ILE A 131 -13.29 -10.48 8.31
C ILE A 131 -12.21 -9.73 9.10
N ASN A 132 -11.97 -8.45 8.77
CA ASN A 132 -10.93 -7.65 9.37
C ASN A 132 -11.40 -6.96 10.66
N SER A 133 -10.46 -6.65 11.56
CA SER A 133 -10.76 -5.83 12.74
C SER A 133 -11.17 -4.41 12.34
N PRO A 134 -12.02 -3.73 13.12
CA PRO A 134 -12.37 -2.33 12.86
C PRO A 134 -11.13 -1.43 12.89
N VAL A 135 -10.95 -0.67 11.81
CA VAL A 135 -9.81 0.20 11.55
C VAL A 135 -10.30 1.48 10.85
N PRO A 136 -9.62 2.61 11.02
CA PRO A 136 -9.94 3.82 10.26
C PRO A 136 -9.67 3.59 8.77
N LEU A 137 -10.49 4.22 7.93
CA LEU A 137 -10.35 4.16 6.48
C LEU A 137 -10.70 5.53 5.90
N VAL A 138 -9.76 6.13 5.18
CA VAL A 138 -10.01 7.36 4.42
C VAL A 138 -10.79 7.04 3.12
N PRO A 139 -11.58 7.97 2.56
CA PRO A 139 -12.51 7.67 1.46
C PRO A 139 -11.88 7.12 0.17
N ASN A 140 -10.59 7.37 -0.05
CA ASN A 140 -9.83 6.90 -1.21
C ASN A 140 -9.11 5.55 -0.96
N MET A 141 -9.41 4.88 0.15
CA MET A 141 -9.04 3.47 0.38
C MET A 141 -10.29 2.61 0.29
N ILE A 142 -10.35 1.73 -0.69
CA ILE A 142 -11.54 0.92 -1.01
C ILE A 142 -11.23 -0.55 -0.76
N GLU A 143 -12.03 -1.18 0.09
CA GLU A 143 -12.00 -2.62 0.32
C GLU A 143 -12.60 -3.37 -0.87
N ILE A 144 -11.80 -4.20 -1.53
CA ILE A 144 -12.19 -5.01 -2.70
C ILE A 144 -12.03 -6.52 -2.46
N GLY A 145 -11.90 -6.94 -1.20
CA GLY A 145 -11.78 -8.34 -0.82
C GLY A 145 -12.95 -9.16 -1.38
N GLY A 146 -12.64 -10.19 -2.17
CA GLY A 146 -13.64 -11.06 -2.79
C GLY A 146 -14.27 -10.54 -4.09
N PHE A 147 -13.88 -9.38 -4.63
CA PHE A 147 -14.44 -8.86 -5.89
C PHE A 147 -14.15 -9.76 -7.11
N HIS A 148 -13.13 -10.60 -7.02
CA HIS A 148 -12.78 -11.59 -8.04
C HIS A 148 -13.58 -12.91 -7.92
N VAL A 149 -14.39 -13.08 -6.86
CA VAL A 149 -15.14 -14.31 -6.61
C VAL A 149 -16.41 -14.31 -7.45
N ASN A 150 -16.56 -15.31 -8.32
CA ASN A 150 -17.77 -15.52 -9.08
C ASN A 150 -18.91 -16.04 -8.20
N PRO A 151 -20.18 -15.81 -8.58
CA PRO A 151 -21.32 -16.43 -7.90
C PRO A 151 -21.13 -17.94 -7.77
N PRO A 152 -21.52 -18.54 -6.63
CA PRO A 152 -21.40 -19.97 -6.44
C PRO A 152 -22.21 -20.71 -7.51
N LYS A 153 -21.63 -21.77 -8.07
CA LYS A 153 -22.35 -22.67 -8.98
C LYS A 153 -23.44 -23.41 -8.18
N PRO A 154 -24.58 -23.74 -8.80
CA PRO A 154 -25.60 -24.58 -8.17
C PRO A 154 -24.98 -25.91 -7.69
N LEU A 155 -25.37 -26.35 -6.49
CA LEU A 155 -24.97 -27.66 -5.98
C LEU A 155 -25.50 -28.76 -6.90
N SER A 156 -24.67 -29.76 -7.24
CA SER A 156 -25.15 -30.93 -7.98
C SER A 156 -26.20 -31.66 -7.14
N LYS A 157 -27.27 -32.14 -7.78
CA LYS A 157 -28.36 -32.86 -7.11
C LYS A 157 -27.98 -34.27 -6.64
N ASP A 158 -26.76 -34.72 -6.96
CA ASP A 158 -26.29 -36.09 -6.72
C ASP A 158 -25.37 -36.21 -5.47
N LEU A 159 -25.66 -35.43 -4.43
CA LEU A 159 -25.06 -35.57 -3.10
C LEU A 159 -26.09 -36.11 -2.10
#